data_AF-A0A3D4Z5H6-F1
#
_entry.id   AF-A0A3D4Z5H6-F1
#
_cell.length_a   1.000
_cell.length_b   1.000
_cell.length_c   1.000
_cell.angle_alpha   90.00
_cell.angle_beta   90.00
_cell.angle_gamma   90.00
#
_symmetry.space_group_name_H-M   'P 1'
#
loop_
_entity.id
_entity.type
_entity.pdbx_description
1 polymer ?
#
loop_
_entity_poly.entity_id
_entity_poly.type
_entity_poly.pdbx_seq_one_letter_code
_entity_poly.pdbx_strand_id
1 'polypeptide(L)'
;FLKVQEGPAGARESYQYVVDQSKSDLPKYVSSLLFDRSQKIEKLKEYFQAHPDFAPAAYHLAQEYSEAALGTQSLEDKRQEKKYLEEFKKLDQEGKLVKYFIDQELIAEFRDHADQRLKKLETSVASNVLENPVRIVWMSGNSGWTGTLTIPEPTQEIFWKKSEESEFRSTGLLPIVNSVTGKNMPNPTIEFPLGAKAADLEVRYVNLHGETVGPFKVAFQPTQAGSTEHKQILTLTKSNWASFREYDGDLLLYFTHVLTYRGSISKIRYGLNVDKPDQEFAFPAFDKSGIAEIPSGSGSYIKVPK
;
A
#
# COMPACT_ATOMS: atom_id res chain seq x y z
N PHE A 1 -50.28 -22.18 -3.86
CA PHE A 1 -49.42 -22.47 -2.70
C PHE A 1 -48.51 -21.27 -2.47
N LEU A 2 -48.58 -20.65 -1.29
CA LEU A 2 -47.82 -19.45 -0.94
C LEU A 2 -46.35 -19.81 -0.71
N LYS A 3 -45.56 -19.84 -1.79
CA LYS A 3 -44.08 -20.03 -1.77
C LYS A 3 -43.30 -18.93 -1.05
N VAL A 4 -44.00 -17.89 -0.57
CA VAL A 4 -43.47 -16.80 0.26
C VAL A 4 -42.85 -17.31 1.58
N GLN A 5 -43.21 -18.52 2.04
CA GLN A 5 -42.63 -19.13 3.24
C GLN A 5 -41.26 -19.79 3.02
N GLU A 6 -40.78 -19.94 1.78
CA GLU A 6 -39.50 -20.60 1.44
C GLU A 6 -38.31 -19.62 1.39
N GLY A 7 -38.52 -18.38 1.84
CA GLY A 7 -37.48 -17.36 1.94
C GLY A 7 -36.89 -16.99 0.56
N PRO A 8 -35.57 -16.69 0.49
CA PRO A 8 -34.91 -16.24 -0.74
C PRO A 8 -35.03 -17.21 -1.92
N ALA A 9 -35.08 -18.52 -1.64
CA ALA A 9 -35.22 -19.54 -2.69
C ALA A 9 -36.60 -19.49 -3.37
N GLY A 10 -37.67 -19.39 -2.59
CA GLY A 10 -39.04 -19.25 -3.12
C GLY A 10 -39.26 -17.94 -3.88
N ALA A 11 -38.60 -16.85 -3.46
CA ALA A 11 -38.61 -15.58 -4.18
C ALA A 11 -37.93 -15.70 -5.55
N ARG A 12 -36.75 -16.36 -5.63
CA ARG A 12 -36.04 -16.62 -6.90
C ARG A 12 -36.89 -17.45 -7.86
N GLU A 13 -37.49 -18.54 -7.38
CA GLU A 13 -38.30 -19.42 -8.22
C GLU A 13 -39.54 -18.69 -8.77
N SER A 14 -40.21 -17.91 -7.92
CA SER A 14 -41.38 -17.12 -8.33
C SER A 14 -40.99 -16.03 -9.34
N TYR A 15 -39.83 -15.41 -9.17
CA TYR A 15 -39.33 -14.37 -10.06
C TYR A 15 -38.81 -14.92 -11.39
N GLN A 16 -38.34 -16.18 -11.43
CA GLN A 16 -37.89 -16.82 -12.65
C GLN A 16 -38.99 -16.88 -13.72
N TYR A 17 -40.24 -17.12 -13.31
CA TYR A 17 -41.39 -17.05 -14.22
C TYR A 17 -41.52 -15.69 -14.92
N VAL A 18 -41.26 -14.60 -14.20
CA VAL A 18 -41.27 -13.24 -14.76
C VAL A 18 -40.11 -13.03 -15.73
N VAL A 19 -38.93 -13.57 -15.41
CA VAL A 19 -37.75 -13.52 -16.29
C VAL A 19 -38.02 -14.26 -17.60
N ASP A 20 -38.57 -15.47 -17.54
CA ASP A 20 -38.79 -16.33 -18.71
C ASP A 20 -39.83 -15.76 -19.67
N GLN A 21 -40.80 -15.00 -19.16
CA GLN A 21 -41.87 -14.39 -19.97
C GLN A 21 -41.59 -12.95 -20.41
N SER A 22 -40.54 -12.33 -19.88
CA SER A 22 -40.21 -10.95 -20.18
C SER A 22 -39.53 -10.80 -21.55
N LYS A 23 -39.96 -9.81 -22.32
CA LYS A 23 -39.26 -9.35 -23.54
C LYS A 23 -38.14 -8.35 -23.25
N SER A 24 -38.05 -7.86 -22.01
CA SER A 24 -37.00 -6.96 -21.53
C SER A 24 -35.97 -7.75 -20.71
N ASP A 25 -34.72 -7.29 -20.73
CA ASP A 25 -33.67 -7.84 -19.87
C ASP A 25 -33.73 -7.32 -18.42
N LEU A 26 -34.56 -6.32 -18.12
CA LEU A 26 -34.62 -5.73 -16.77
C LEU A 26 -34.95 -6.74 -15.65
N PRO A 27 -35.89 -7.70 -15.83
CA PRO A 27 -36.10 -8.74 -14.83
C PRO A 27 -34.86 -9.62 -14.60
N LYS A 28 -33.99 -9.83 -15.59
CA LYS A 28 -32.74 -10.58 -15.36
C LYS A 28 -31.83 -9.86 -14.36
N TYR A 29 -31.74 -8.54 -14.48
CA TYR A 29 -31.04 -7.69 -13.53
C TYR A 29 -31.66 -7.75 -12.13
N VAL A 30 -32.97 -7.56 -12.00
CA VAL A 30 -33.65 -7.60 -10.70
C VAL A 30 -33.49 -8.98 -10.05
N SER A 31 -33.62 -10.06 -10.83
CA SER A 31 -33.38 -11.42 -10.38
C SER A 31 -31.98 -11.61 -9.81
N SER A 32 -30.95 -10.99 -10.42
CA SER A 32 -29.57 -11.07 -9.93
C SER A 32 -29.43 -10.62 -8.48
N LEU A 33 -30.19 -9.61 -8.06
CA LEU A 33 -30.14 -9.03 -6.71
C LEU A 33 -30.67 -9.98 -5.62
N LEU A 34 -31.39 -11.03 -6.00
CA LEU A 34 -31.96 -12.02 -5.07
C LEU A 34 -30.97 -13.14 -4.71
N PHE A 35 -29.84 -13.23 -5.41
CA PHE A 35 -28.82 -14.26 -5.18
C PHE A 35 -27.89 -13.92 -4.00
N ASP A 36 -27.20 -14.95 -3.52
CA ASP A 36 -26.17 -14.79 -2.51
C ASP A 36 -24.98 -14.01 -3.11
N ARG A 37 -24.22 -13.29 -2.28
CA ARG A 37 -23.22 -12.29 -2.72
C ARG A 37 -22.34 -12.77 -3.89
N SER A 38 -21.74 -13.96 -3.80
CA SER A 38 -20.85 -14.49 -4.84
C SER A 38 -21.56 -14.57 -6.20
N GLN A 39 -22.74 -15.19 -6.24
CA GLN A 39 -23.53 -15.35 -7.45
C GLN A 39 -24.14 -14.03 -7.93
N LYS A 40 -24.51 -13.15 -6.99
CA LYS A 40 -25.02 -11.82 -7.31
C LYS A 40 -23.95 -10.98 -8.00
N ILE A 41 -22.71 -10.95 -7.49
CA ILE A 41 -21.60 -10.23 -8.13
C ILE A 41 -21.33 -10.76 -9.54
N GLU A 42 -21.28 -12.08 -9.71
CA GLU A 42 -21.11 -12.72 -11.02
C GLU A 42 -22.19 -12.28 -12.01
N LYS A 43 -23.47 -12.43 -11.63
CA LYS A 43 -24.61 -12.06 -12.48
C LYS A 43 -24.70 -10.57 -12.76
N LEU A 44 -24.40 -9.72 -11.78
CA LEU A 44 -24.35 -8.27 -11.98
C LEU A 44 -23.22 -7.87 -12.94
N LYS A 45 -22.05 -8.52 -12.86
CA LYS A 45 -20.95 -8.30 -13.80
C LYS A 45 -21.33 -8.72 -15.22
N GLU A 46 -21.92 -9.91 -15.38
CA GLU A 46 -22.42 -10.39 -16.68
C GLU A 46 -23.44 -9.41 -17.27
N TYR A 47 -24.41 -8.98 -16.45
CA TYR A 47 -25.42 -8.02 -16.87
C TYR A 47 -24.80 -6.68 -17.27
N PHE A 48 -23.87 -6.15 -16.47
CA PHE A 48 -23.22 -4.88 -16.76
C PHE A 48 -22.34 -4.96 -18.01
N GLN A 49 -21.69 -6.10 -18.28
CA GLN A 49 -20.95 -6.33 -19.51
C GLN A 49 -21.87 -6.36 -20.74
N ALA A 50 -23.05 -6.97 -20.63
CA ALA A 50 -24.03 -6.99 -21.72
C ALA A 50 -24.74 -5.64 -21.91
N HIS A 51 -24.81 -4.83 -20.85
CA HIS A 51 -25.51 -3.54 -20.82
C HIS A 51 -24.63 -2.45 -20.18
N PRO A 52 -23.53 -2.01 -20.82
CA PRO A 52 -22.58 -1.07 -20.24
C PRO A 52 -23.19 0.29 -19.90
N ASP A 53 -24.27 0.66 -20.60
CA ASP A 53 -25.05 1.89 -20.37
C ASP A 53 -26.00 1.81 -19.16
N PHE A 54 -26.12 0.65 -18.49
CA PHE A 54 -27.07 0.46 -17.39
C PHE A 54 -26.45 0.88 -16.04
N ALA A 55 -26.50 2.19 -15.77
CA ALA A 55 -25.94 2.80 -14.54
C ALA A 55 -26.34 2.08 -13.23
N PRO A 56 -27.58 1.59 -13.03
CA PRO A 56 -27.94 0.90 -11.79
C PRO A 56 -27.08 -0.35 -11.51
N ALA A 57 -26.65 -1.08 -12.55
CA ALA A 57 -25.78 -2.25 -12.33
C ALA A 57 -24.41 -1.85 -11.77
N ALA A 58 -23.82 -0.75 -12.22
CA ALA A 58 -22.58 -0.23 -11.64
C ALA A 58 -22.78 0.16 -10.15
N TYR A 59 -23.89 0.85 -9.83
CA TYR A 59 -24.21 1.21 -8.44
C TYR A 59 -24.35 -0.02 -7.52
N HIS A 60 -25.10 -1.05 -7.95
CA HIS A 60 -25.26 -2.26 -7.15
C HIS A 60 -24.00 -3.11 -7.10
N LEU A 61 -23.18 -3.14 -8.15
CA LEU A 61 -21.84 -3.75 -8.09
C LEU A 61 -21.00 -3.06 -7.02
N ALA A 62 -20.95 -1.73 -6.98
CA ALA A 62 -20.26 -1.01 -5.93
C ALA A 62 -20.80 -1.38 -4.55
N GLN A 63 -22.11 -1.50 -4.38
CA GLN A 63 -22.74 -1.84 -3.10
C GLN A 63 -22.24 -3.19 -2.54
N GLU A 64 -22.04 -4.19 -3.38
CA GLU A 64 -21.57 -5.51 -2.94
C GLU A 64 -20.11 -5.52 -2.45
N TYR A 65 -19.34 -4.49 -2.79
CA TYR A 65 -17.97 -4.27 -2.28
C TYR A 65 -17.92 -3.29 -1.10
N SER A 66 -19.05 -2.70 -0.70
CA SER A 66 -19.11 -1.71 0.39
C SER A 66 -18.89 -2.33 1.77
N GLU A 67 -18.43 -1.51 2.71
CA GLU A 67 -18.37 -1.87 4.13
C GLU A 67 -19.75 -2.27 4.67
N ALA A 68 -20.84 -1.67 4.19
CA ALA A 68 -22.20 -2.03 4.59
C ALA A 68 -22.56 -3.47 4.21
N ALA A 69 -22.05 -3.98 3.09
CA ALA A 69 -22.28 -5.36 2.65
C ALA A 69 -21.31 -6.36 3.31
N LEU A 70 -20.11 -5.93 3.66
CA LEU A 70 -19.01 -6.81 4.09
C LEU A 70 -18.72 -6.76 5.59
N GLY A 71 -19.14 -5.72 6.29
CA GLY A 71 -18.71 -5.37 7.65
C GLY A 71 -17.28 -4.82 7.70
N THR A 72 -16.31 -5.47 7.04
CA THR A 72 -14.93 -5.00 6.91
C THR A 72 -14.46 -5.19 5.48
N GLN A 73 -13.90 -4.13 4.89
CA GLN A 73 -13.41 -4.15 3.52
C GLN A 73 -11.90 -4.44 3.45
N SER A 74 -11.51 -5.30 2.51
CA SER A 74 -10.12 -5.36 2.05
C SER A 74 -9.75 -4.16 1.18
N LEU A 75 -8.46 -3.99 0.86
CA LEU A 75 -8.06 -2.96 -0.12
C LEU A 75 -8.59 -3.27 -1.53
N GLU A 76 -8.74 -4.55 -1.88
CA GLU A 76 -9.35 -4.96 -3.15
C GLU A 76 -10.83 -4.58 -3.19
N ASP A 77 -11.59 -4.80 -2.10
CA ASP A 77 -12.99 -4.37 -2.03
C ASP A 77 -13.11 -2.85 -2.20
N LYS A 78 -12.27 -2.07 -1.52
CA LYS A 78 -12.24 -0.60 -1.68
C LYS A 78 -11.92 -0.19 -3.12
N ARG A 79 -10.99 -0.91 -3.78
CA ARG A 79 -10.61 -0.66 -5.17
C ARG A 79 -11.78 -0.95 -6.13
N GLN A 80 -12.48 -2.07 -5.95
CA GLN A 80 -13.66 -2.42 -6.73
C GLN A 80 -14.82 -1.47 -6.47
N GLU A 81 -15.11 -1.14 -5.21
CA GLU A 81 -16.14 -0.17 -4.84
C GLU A 81 -15.87 1.18 -5.52
N LYS A 82 -14.66 1.72 -5.38
CA LYS A 82 -14.25 2.97 -6.02
C LYS A 82 -14.47 2.91 -7.54
N LYS A 83 -13.96 1.86 -8.19
CA LYS A 83 -14.09 1.66 -9.64
C LYS A 83 -15.56 1.72 -10.11
N TYR A 84 -16.45 1.00 -9.44
CA TYR A 84 -17.86 0.96 -9.86
C TYR A 84 -18.62 2.24 -9.48
N LEU A 85 -18.25 2.93 -8.39
CA LEU A 85 -18.80 4.25 -8.07
C LEU A 85 -18.38 5.29 -9.12
N GLU A 86 -17.12 5.29 -9.56
CA GLU A 86 -16.63 6.18 -10.62
C GLU A 86 -17.35 5.90 -11.95
N GLU A 87 -17.52 4.62 -12.32
CA GLU A 87 -18.27 4.26 -13.53
C GLU A 87 -19.75 4.65 -13.42
N PHE A 88 -20.38 4.44 -12.26
CA PHE A 88 -21.74 4.91 -12.00
C PHE A 88 -21.88 6.43 -12.18
N LYS A 89 -20.96 7.22 -11.58
CA LYS A 89 -20.95 8.69 -11.69
C LYS A 89 -20.78 9.14 -13.13
N LYS A 90 -19.89 8.50 -13.89
CA LYS A 90 -19.71 8.76 -15.32
C LYS A 90 -20.99 8.50 -16.11
N LEU A 91 -21.62 7.34 -15.91
CA LEU A 91 -22.88 6.99 -16.59
C LEU A 91 -24.03 7.94 -16.22
N ASP A 92 -24.12 8.36 -14.96
CA ASP A 92 -25.09 9.37 -14.53
C ASP A 92 -24.87 10.73 -15.22
N GLN A 93 -23.63 11.20 -15.31
CA GLN A 93 -23.27 12.42 -16.04
C GLN A 93 -23.64 12.35 -17.53
N GLU A 94 -23.57 11.16 -18.13
CA GLU A 94 -24.00 10.90 -19.51
C GLU A 94 -25.54 10.75 -19.65
N GLY A 95 -26.30 10.98 -18.58
CA GLY A 95 -27.76 10.87 -18.56
C GLY A 95 -28.27 9.42 -18.60
N LYS A 96 -27.38 8.43 -18.40
CA LYS A 96 -27.72 7.01 -18.47
C LYS A 96 -28.40 6.49 -17.22
N LEU A 97 -28.46 7.27 -16.14
CA LEU A 97 -29.19 6.91 -14.93
C LEU A 97 -30.68 7.27 -15.02
N VAL A 98 -30.98 8.55 -15.29
CA VAL A 98 -32.34 9.11 -15.20
C VAL A 98 -33.35 8.36 -16.08
N LYS A 99 -32.92 7.87 -17.25
CA LYS A 99 -33.77 7.11 -18.17
C LYS A 99 -34.34 5.79 -17.62
N TYR A 100 -33.80 5.29 -16.51
CA TYR A 100 -34.24 4.03 -15.88
C TYR A 100 -35.11 4.22 -14.63
N PHE A 101 -35.33 5.46 -14.20
CA PHE A 101 -36.08 5.76 -12.98
C PHE A 101 -37.28 6.66 -13.29
N ILE A 102 -38.42 6.33 -12.68
CA ILE A 102 -39.60 7.19 -12.67
C ILE A 102 -39.50 8.18 -11.52
N ASP A 103 -39.02 7.70 -10.37
CA ASP A 103 -38.91 8.46 -9.14
C ASP A 103 -37.59 9.25 -9.09
N GLN A 104 -37.71 10.58 -9.00
CA GLN A 104 -36.56 11.48 -8.89
C GLN A 104 -35.92 11.48 -7.51
N GLU A 105 -36.67 11.12 -6.46
CA GLU A 105 -36.14 11.00 -5.10
C GLU A 105 -35.15 9.83 -5.03
N LEU A 106 -35.51 8.68 -5.63
CA LEU A 106 -34.62 7.52 -5.68
C LEU A 106 -33.33 7.79 -6.47
N ILE A 107 -33.39 8.61 -7.53
CA ILE A 107 -32.19 9.05 -8.23
C ILE A 107 -31.30 9.89 -7.31
N ALA A 108 -31.89 10.81 -6.53
CA ALA A 108 -31.15 11.64 -5.59
C ALA A 108 -30.48 10.79 -4.51
N GLU A 109 -31.17 9.79 -3.96
CA GLU A 109 -30.59 8.86 -2.99
C GLU A 109 -29.37 8.11 -3.54
N PHE A 110 -29.45 7.59 -4.77
CA PHE A 110 -28.33 6.89 -5.42
C PHE A 110 -27.12 7.81 -5.56
N ARG A 111 -27.34 9.06 -5.97
CA ARG A 111 -26.28 10.07 -6.11
C ARG A 111 -25.64 10.41 -4.77
N ASP A 112 -26.45 10.71 -3.77
CA ASP A 112 -25.99 11.09 -2.43
C ASP A 112 -25.18 9.96 -1.78
N HIS A 113 -25.68 8.72 -1.87
CA HIS A 113 -24.96 7.55 -1.37
C HIS A 113 -23.64 7.33 -2.10
N ALA A 114 -23.63 7.43 -3.44
CA ALA A 114 -22.42 7.27 -4.22
C ALA A 114 -21.38 8.34 -3.85
N ASP A 115 -21.78 9.60 -3.71
CA ASP A 115 -20.89 10.71 -3.39
C ASP A 115 -20.30 10.60 -1.97
N GLN A 116 -21.13 10.23 -0.98
CA GLN A 116 -20.66 10.00 0.38
C GLN A 116 -19.64 8.86 0.46
N ARG A 117 -19.92 7.74 -0.22
CA ARG A 117 -19.04 6.57 -0.25
C ARG A 117 -17.73 6.86 -0.97
N LEU A 118 -17.79 7.54 -2.12
CA LEU A 118 -16.60 7.92 -2.87
C LEU A 118 -15.71 8.86 -2.04
N LYS A 119 -16.30 9.89 -1.41
CA LYS A 119 -15.59 10.80 -0.52
C LYS A 119 -14.94 10.07 0.67
N LYS A 120 -15.62 9.10 1.26
CA LYS A 120 -15.07 8.26 2.34
C LYS A 120 -13.87 7.44 1.85
N LEU A 121 -13.95 6.85 0.66
CA LEU A 121 -12.85 6.09 0.07
C LEU A 121 -11.63 6.98 -0.20
N GLU A 122 -11.83 8.14 -0.81
CA GLU A 122 -10.77 9.10 -1.14
C GLU A 122 -10.05 9.65 0.10
N THR A 123 -10.78 9.85 1.19
CA THR A 123 -10.21 10.34 2.45
C THR A 123 -9.59 9.24 3.30
N SER A 124 -10.06 8.00 3.19
CA SER A 124 -9.58 6.88 4.02
C SER A 124 -8.34 6.17 3.48
N VAL A 125 -8.11 6.19 2.15
CA VAL A 125 -6.95 5.54 1.54
C VAL A 125 -6.40 6.41 0.41
N ALA A 126 -5.12 6.77 0.49
CA ALA A 126 -4.47 7.52 -0.59
C ALA A 126 -4.46 6.69 -1.90
N SER A 127 -4.73 7.30 -3.04
CA SER A 127 -4.85 6.60 -4.33
C SER A 127 -3.61 5.77 -4.68
N ASN A 128 -2.41 6.25 -4.36
CA ASN A 128 -1.16 5.49 -4.56
C ASN A 128 -1.09 4.20 -3.72
N VAL A 129 -1.71 4.18 -2.55
CA VAL A 129 -1.83 2.98 -1.70
C VAL A 129 -2.84 2.00 -2.31
N LEU A 130 -3.92 2.49 -2.92
CA LEU A 130 -4.84 1.64 -3.68
C LEU A 130 -4.22 1.09 -4.96
N GLU A 131 -3.26 1.75 -5.59
CA GLU A 131 -2.59 1.20 -6.78
C GLU A 131 -1.49 0.21 -6.42
N ASN A 132 -0.65 0.56 -5.44
CA ASN A 132 0.41 -0.29 -4.92
C ASN A 132 0.45 -0.22 -3.38
N PRO A 133 -0.21 -1.16 -2.69
CA PRO A 133 -0.31 -1.16 -1.23
C PRO A 133 0.98 -1.67 -0.57
N VAL A 134 1.87 -2.32 -1.31
CA VAL A 134 3.08 -2.90 -0.76
C VAL A 134 4.20 -1.88 -0.75
N ARG A 135 4.69 -1.55 0.43
CA ARG A 135 5.91 -0.76 0.61
C ARG A 135 7.01 -1.62 1.21
N ILE A 136 8.24 -1.39 0.80
CA ILE A 136 9.42 -2.03 1.38
C ILE A 136 10.42 -0.94 1.80
N VAL A 137 10.92 -1.05 3.03
CA VAL A 137 12.01 -0.21 3.54
C VAL A 137 13.22 -1.11 3.75
N TRP A 138 14.34 -0.73 3.16
CA TRP A 138 15.58 -1.48 3.26
C TRP A 138 16.51 -0.83 4.27
N MET A 139 17.08 -1.65 5.14
CA MET A 139 18.13 -1.27 6.08
C MET A 139 19.35 -2.16 5.84
N SER A 140 20.53 -1.59 5.99
CA SER A 140 21.80 -2.32 5.91
C SER A 140 22.25 -2.76 7.30
N GLY A 141 22.87 -3.93 7.37
CA GLY A 141 23.46 -4.49 8.57
C GLY A 141 24.73 -5.27 8.23
N ASN A 142 25.44 -5.74 9.24
CA ASN A 142 26.73 -6.42 9.08
C ASN A 142 26.64 -7.72 8.24
N SER A 143 25.47 -8.34 8.17
CA SER A 143 25.23 -9.60 7.45
C SER A 143 24.55 -9.41 6.09
N GLY A 144 24.05 -8.22 5.78
CA GLY A 144 23.30 -7.99 4.55
C GLY A 144 22.31 -6.83 4.64
N TRP A 145 21.30 -6.92 3.79
CA TRP A 145 20.18 -6.01 3.70
C TRP A 145 18.92 -6.70 4.23
N THR A 146 18.18 -5.98 5.05
CA THR A 146 16.89 -6.40 5.57
C THR A 146 15.83 -5.46 5.00
N GLY A 147 14.93 -6.01 4.19
CA GLY A 147 13.78 -5.31 3.63
C GLY A 147 12.55 -5.60 4.46
N THR A 148 11.98 -4.60 5.10
CA THR A 148 10.74 -4.71 5.87
C THR A 148 9.55 -4.25 5.04
N LEU A 149 8.62 -5.18 4.80
CA LEU A 149 7.37 -4.95 4.08
C LEU A 149 6.32 -4.31 4.99
N THR A 150 5.57 -3.35 4.45
CA THR A 150 4.39 -2.77 5.06
C THR A 150 3.22 -2.90 4.10
N ILE A 151 2.13 -3.51 4.56
CA ILE A 151 0.88 -3.70 3.81
C ILE A 151 -0.24 -3.13 4.68
N PRO A 152 -0.98 -2.10 4.22
CA PRO A 152 -1.97 -1.39 5.03
C PRO A 152 -3.32 -2.11 5.09
N GLU A 153 -3.30 -3.43 5.21
CA GLU A 153 -4.47 -4.26 5.52
C GLU A 153 -4.06 -5.57 6.23
N PRO A 154 -4.98 -6.22 6.97
CA PRO A 154 -4.68 -7.50 7.61
C PRO A 154 -4.24 -8.56 6.60
N THR A 155 -3.05 -9.10 6.83
CA THR A 155 -2.39 -10.05 5.93
C THR A 155 -2.17 -11.38 6.66
N GLN A 156 -2.50 -12.49 6.00
CA GLN A 156 -2.31 -13.85 6.53
C GLN A 156 -0.97 -14.45 6.10
N GLU A 157 -0.56 -14.23 4.86
CA GLU A 157 0.71 -14.74 4.32
C GLU A 157 1.27 -13.77 3.27
N ILE A 158 2.59 -13.69 3.18
CA ILE A 158 3.30 -12.85 2.22
C ILE A 158 4.20 -13.74 1.38
N PHE A 159 4.18 -13.51 0.07
CA PHE A 159 5.02 -14.20 -0.89
C PHE A 159 5.76 -13.20 -1.75
N TRP A 160 6.96 -13.57 -2.16
CA TRP A 160 7.76 -12.74 -3.05
C TRP A 160 8.58 -13.58 -4.02
N LYS A 161 9.04 -12.93 -5.07
CA LYS A 161 10.08 -13.44 -5.97
C LYS A 161 10.84 -12.28 -6.57
N LYS A 162 12.03 -12.54 -7.13
CA LYS A 162 12.61 -11.61 -8.08
C LYS A 162 11.82 -11.67 -9.39
N SER A 163 11.71 -10.56 -10.10
CA SER A 163 10.89 -10.51 -11.33
C SER A 163 11.34 -11.53 -12.37
N GLU A 164 12.64 -11.85 -12.45
CA GLU A 164 13.21 -12.86 -13.34
C GLU A 164 12.93 -14.32 -12.91
N GLU A 165 12.47 -14.55 -11.68
CA GLU A 165 12.13 -15.89 -11.17
C GLU A 165 10.69 -16.26 -11.56
N SER A 166 10.42 -17.55 -11.75
CA SER A 166 9.08 -18.04 -12.09
C SER A 166 8.20 -18.28 -10.87
N GLU A 167 8.78 -18.67 -9.73
CA GLU A 167 8.05 -19.13 -8.56
C GLU A 167 8.12 -18.15 -7.38
N PHE A 168 6.97 -17.95 -6.74
CA PHE A 168 6.85 -17.21 -5.50
C PHE A 168 7.24 -18.08 -4.31
N ARG A 169 8.06 -17.55 -3.41
CA ARG A 169 8.37 -18.15 -2.10
C ARG A 169 7.67 -17.39 -0.98
N SER A 170 7.26 -18.10 0.06
CA SER A 170 6.72 -17.51 1.29
C SER A 170 7.83 -16.82 2.09
N THR A 171 7.51 -15.73 2.78
CA THR A 171 8.39 -15.14 3.80
C THR A 171 8.34 -15.89 5.13
N GLY A 172 7.40 -16.83 5.27
CA GLY A 172 7.16 -17.59 6.50
C GLY A 172 6.26 -16.86 7.49
N LEU A 173 6.01 -17.51 8.63
CA LEU A 173 5.18 -16.99 9.71
C LEU A 173 6.01 -16.81 10.98
N LEU A 174 5.79 -15.71 11.67
CA LEU A 174 6.34 -15.46 13.00
C LEU A 174 5.53 -16.23 14.04
N PRO A 175 6.15 -16.69 15.15
CA PRO A 175 5.44 -17.35 16.26
C PRO A 175 4.69 -16.34 17.14
N ILE A 176 4.06 -15.33 16.53
CA ILE A 176 3.31 -14.25 17.17
C ILE A 176 1.91 -14.28 16.59
N VAL A 177 0.89 -14.43 17.43
CA VAL A 177 -0.51 -14.41 16.99
C VAL A 177 -0.93 -12.96 16.70
N ASN A 178 -1.46 -12.74 15.51
CA ASN A 178 -2.06 -11.48 15.12
C ASN A 178 -3.46 -11.38 15.75
N SER A 179 -3.70 -10.32 16.53
CA SER A 179 -4.96 -10.11 17.25
C SER A 179 -6.18 -9.89 16.35
N VAL A 180 -5.96 -9.50 15.10
CA VAL A 180 -7.03 -9.27 14.11
C VAL A 180 -7.37 -10.56 13.38
N THR A 181 -6.36 -11.32 12.92
CA THR A 181 -6.60 -12.53 12.13
C THR A 181 -6.78 -13.79 12.97
N GLY A 182 -6.35 -13.77 14.24
CA GLY A 182 -6.29 -14.95 15.12
C GLY A 182 -5.26 -16.00 14.69
N LYS A 183 -4.45 -15.72 13.65
CA LYS A 183 -3.41 -16.60 13.11
C LYS A 183 -2.02 -16.05 13.38
N ASN A 184 -1.00 -16.87 13.21
CA ASN A 184 0.38 -16.41 13.24
C ASN A 184 0.62 -15.29 12.22
N MET A 185 1.38 -14.27 12.62
CA MET A 185 1.67 -13.11 11.80
C MET A 185 2.60 -13.49 10.65
N PRO A 186 2.38 -13.01 9.41
CA PRO A 186 3.34 -13.19 8.34
C PRO A 186 4.65 -12.49 8.69
N ASN A 187 5.78 -13.12 8.36
CA ASN A 187 7.07 -12.47 8.47
C ASN A 187 7.16 -11.36 7.40
N PRO A 188 7.28 -10.07 7.79
CA PRO A 188 7.33 -8.99 6.82
C PRO A 188 8.71 -8.83 6.17
N THR A 189 9.65 -9.73 6.44
CA THR A 189 11.07 -9.51 6.12
C THR A 189 11.51 -10.25 4.87
N ILE A 190 12.28 -9.57 4.04
CA ILE A 190 13.07 -10.13 2.95
C ILE A 190 14.55 -9.83 3.22
N GLU A 191 15.44 -10.81 3.04
CA GLU A 191 16.87 -10.63 3.27
C GLU A 191 17.67 -10.77 1.97
N PHE A 192 18.66 -9.91 1.81
CA PHE A 192 19.64 -9.96 0.72
C PHE A 192 21.08 -9.86 1.26
N PRO A 193 22.08 -10.48 0.62
CA PRO A 193 23.47 -10.37 1.07
C PRO A 193 24.04 -8.96 0.83
N LEU A 194 25.10 -8.59 1.55
CA LEU A 194 25.76 -7.28 1.46
C LEU A 194 26.12 -6.85 0.02
N GLY A 195 26.55 -7.80 -0.81
CA GLY A 195 26.93 -7.57 -2.20
C GLY A 195 25.80 -7.74 -3.22
N ALA A 196 24.54 -7.79 -2.78
CA ALA A 196 23.41 -7.92 -3.68
C ALA A 196 23.34 -6.73 -4.66
N LYS A 197 23.12 -7.03 -5.93
CA LYS A 197 22.86 -6.03 -6.96
C LYS A 197 21.40 -5.59 -6.91
N ALA A 198 21.11 -4.46 -7.56
CA ALA A 198 19.73 -4.00 -7.76
C ALA A 198 18.88 -5.11 -8.38
N ALA A 199 17.65 -5.24 -7.92
CA ALA A 199 16.71 -6.25 -8.37
C ALA A 199 15.27 -5.72 -8.32
N ASP A 200 14.49 -6.05 -9.33
CA ASP A 200 13.04 -5.87 -9.32
C ASP A 200 12.40 -7.08 -8.64
N LEU A 201 11.44 -6.80 -7.77
CA LEU A 201 10.75 -7.80 -6.97
C LEU A 201 9.25 -7.73 -7.22
N GLU A 202 8.62 -8.88 -7.11
CA GLU A 202 7.18 -9.01 -7.12
C GLU A 202 6.74 -9.56 -5.78
N VAL A 203 5.75 -8.91 -5.17
CA VAL A 203 5.16 -9.32 -3.88
C VAL A 203 3.68 -9.55 -4.07
N ARG A 204 3.19 -10.68 -3.57
CA ARG A 204 1.76 -10.96 -3.43
C ARG A 204 1.48 -11.38 -2.00
N TYR A 205 0.25 -11.25 -1.56
CA TYR A 205 -0.13 -11.62 -0.20
C TYR A 205 -1.54 -12.18 -0.14
N VAL A 206 -1.87 -12.82 0.98
CA VAL A 206 -3.22 -13.33 1.26
C VAL A 206 -3.89 -12.40 2.26
N ASN A 207 -5.02 -11.80 1.87
CA ASN A 207 -5.77 -10.86 2.73
C ASN A 207 -6.60 -11.60 3.81
N LEU A 208 -7.36 -10.88 4.62
CA LEU A 208 -8.23 -11.47 5.67
C LEU A 208 -9.29 -12.44 5.11
N HIS A 209 -9.73 -12.26 3.86
CA HIS A 209 -10.72 -13.11 3.20
C HIS A 209 -10.13 -14.36 2.55
N GLY A 210 -8.80 -14.55 2.60
CA GLY A 210 -8.12 -15.69 1.97
C GLY A 210 -7.82 -15.50 0.49
N GLU A 211 -8.03 -14.30 -0.04
CA GLU A 211 -7.80 -13.98 -1.45
C GLU A 211 -6.33 -13.63 -1.67
N THR A 212 -5.77 -14.10 -2.80
CA THR A 212 -4.42 -13.70 -3.23
C THR A 212 -4.50 -12.35 -3.92
N VAL A 213 -3.79 -11.35 -3.37
CA VAL A 213 -3.72 -9.98 -3.90
C VAL A 213 -2.33 -9.70 -4.47
N GLY A 214 -2.27 -9.08 -5.65
CA GLY A 214 -1.04 -8.78 -6.38
C GLY A 214 -0.88 -9.63 -7.66
N PRO A 215 0.33 -9.69 -8.25
CA PRO A 215 1.59 -9.19 -7.69
C PRO A 215 1.76 -7.68 -7.79
N PHE A 216 2.41 -7.11 -6.79
CA PHE A 216 2.83 -5.72 -6.72
C PHE A 216 4.33 -5.62 -6.93
N LYS A 217 4.75 -4.65 -7.75
CA LYS A 217 6.17 -4.41 -8.02
C LYS A 217 6.78 -3.56 -6.92
N VAL A 218 7.92 -4.02 -6.41
CA VAL A 218 8.80 -3.26 -5.53
C VAL A 218 10.24 -3.45 -6.00
N ALA A 219 11.17 -2.60 -5.58
CA ALA A 219 12.55 -2.69 -6.03
C ALA A 219 13.52 -2.70 -4.85
N PHE A 220 14.61 -3.45 -5.03
CA PHE A 220 15.81 -3.30 -4.22
C PHE A 220 16.82 -2.47 -4.98
N GLN A 221 17.17 -1.30 -4.44
CA GLN A 221 18.13 -0.37 -5.01
C GLN A 221 19.18 -0.03 -3.94
N PRO A 222 20.25 -0.84 -3.76
CA PRO A 222 21.13 -0.77 -2.59
C PRO A 222 21.77 0.61 -2.37
N THR A 223 22.21 1.28 -3.43
CA THR A 223 22.82 2.62 -3.34
C THR A 223 21.82 3.67 -2.87
N GLN A 224 20.60 3.65 -3.41
CA GLN A 224 19.54 4.59 -3.03
C GLN A 224 18.99 4.28 -1.64
N ALA A 225 18.82 2.99 -1.32
CA ALA A 225 18.40 2.52 -0.01
C ALA A 225 19.37 2.96 1.09
N GLY A 226 20.67 2.71 0.90
CA GLY A 226 21.71 3.14 1.84
C GLY A 226 21.73 4.66 2.03
N SER A 227 21.57 5.43 0.95
CA SER A 227 21.51 6.89 1.05
C SER A 227 20.31 7.39 1.84
N THR A 228 19.15 6.75 1.65
CA THR A 228 17.91 7.08 2.38
C THR A 228 18.04 6.73 3.86
N GLU A 229 18.56 5.54 4.16
CA GLU A 229 18.84 5.06 5.51
C GLU A 229 19.82 6.00 6.24
N HIS A 230 20.96 6.31 5.63
CA HIS A 230 21.96 7.20 6.22
C HIS A 230 21.40 8.59 6.50
N LYS A 231 20.60 9.15 5.58
CA LYS A 231 19.93 10.43 5.79
C LYS A 231 19.00 10.39 6.99
N GLN A 232 18.21 9.32 7.14
CA GLN A 232 17.32 9.14 8.28
C GLN A 232 18.12 9.03 9.58
N ILE A 233 19.17 8.20 9.62
CA ILE A 233 20.03 8.05 10.79
C ILE A 233 20.66 9.40 11.18
N LEU A 234 21.27 10.10 10.23
CA LEU A 234 21.87 11.42 10.48
C LEU A 234 20.82 12.41 11.01
N THR A 235 19.59 12.41 10.48
CA THR A 235 18.52 13.28 10.97
C THR A 235 18.15 12.98 12.42
N LEU A 236 18.01 11.70 12.78
CA LEU A 236 17.66 11.26 14.13
C LEU A 236 18.80 11.46 15.13
N THR A 237 20.05 11.46 14.67
CA THR A 237 21.27 11.54 15.49
C THR A 237 21.95 12.90 15.40
N LYS A 238 21.18 13.97 15.11
CA LYS A 238 21.71 15.35 14.96
C LYS A 238 22.54 15.84 16.16
N SER A 239 22.20 15.39 17.38
CA SER A 239 22.93 15.73 18.60
C SER A 239 24.35 15.16 18.62
N ASN A 240 24.62 14.12 17.83
CA ASN A 240 25.88 13.41 17.80
C ASN A 240 26.73 13.82 16.58
N TRP A 241 26.29 14.81 15.80
CA TRP A 241 27.02 15.22 14.59
C TRP A 241 28.40 15.76 14.89
N ALA A 242 28.55 16.42 16.02
CA ALA A 242 29.82 16.95 16.49
C ALA A 242 30.02 16.60 17.95
N SER A 243 31.26 16.32 18.34
CA SER A 243 31.62 16.13 19.74
C SER A 243 32.92 16.85 20.06
N PHE A 244 33.02 17.31 21.31
CA PHE A 244 34.21 17.98 21.83
C PHE A 244 34.94 17.06 22.81
N ARG A 245 36.27 17.10 22.78
CA ARG A 245 37.11 16.41 23.75
C ARG A 245 38.35 17.24 24.05
N GLU A 246 38.67 17.41 25.33
CA GLU A 246 39.96 17.94 25.75
C GLU A 246 41.02 16.85 25.70
N TYR A 247 42.17 17.17 25.09
CA TYR A 247 43.29 16.25 24.98
C TYR A 247 44.60 17.02 24.81
N ASP A 248 45.61 16.68 25.63
CA ASP A 248 46.95 17.27 25.57
C ASP A 248 46.97 18.81 25.56
N GLY A 249 46.09 19.41 26.37
CA GLY A 249 45.96 20.87 26.47
C GLY A 249 45.15 21.53 25.35
N ASP A 250 44.78 20.81 24.29
CA ASP A 250 43.95 21.28 23.18
C ASP A 250 42.47 20.87 23.34
N LEU A 251 41.56 21.69 22.80
CA LEU A 251 40.15 21.31 22.62
C LEU A 251 39.97 20.78 21.19
N LEU A 252 39.48 19.55 21.06
CA LEU A 252 39.32 18.88 19.78
C LEU A 252 37.84 18.76 19.40
N LEU A 253 37.49 19.13 18.17
CA LEU A 253 36.17 18.99 17.58
C LEU A 253 36.16 17.80 16.61
N TYR A 254 35.31 16.81 16.84
CA TYR A 254 35.20 15.60 16.04
C TYR A 254 33.91 15.56 15.23
N PHE A 255 34.00 15.02 14.01
CA PHE A 255 32.84 14.67 13.16
C PHE A 255 32.70 13.15 12.95
N THR A 256 33.30 12.33 13.82
CA THR A 256 33.41 10.87 13.67
C THR A 256 32.08 10.20 13.33
N HIS A 257 30.98 10.57 14.02
CA HIS A 257 29.66 10.01 13.75
C HIS A 257 29.20 10.29 12.31
N VAL A 258 29.34 11.53 11.84
CA VAL A 258 28.96 11.93 10.48
C VAL A 258 29.85 11.26 9.43
N LEU A 259 31.14 11.13 9.72
CA LEU A 259 32.12 10.51 8.83
C LEU A 259 31.89 9.01 8.60
N THR A 260 31.22 8.33 9.52
CA THR A 260 30.76 6.94 9.35
C THR A 260 29.73 6.83 8.22
N TYR A 261 28.99 7.89 7.92
CA TYR A 261 27.96 7.94 6.87
C TYR A 261 28.41 8.75 5.63
N ARG A 262 29.72 8.97 5.47
CA ARG A 262 30.24 9.93 4.48
C ARG A 262 29.97 9.59 3.01
N GLY A 263 29.59 8.35 2.70
CA GLY A 263 29.14 7.97 1.35
C GLY A 263 27.77 8.55 0.97
N SER A 264 27.07 9.19 1.90
CA SER A 264 25.74 9.78 1.68
C SER A 264 25.67 11.27 1.99
N ILE A 265 26.81 11.92 2.18
CA ILE A 265 26.91 13.36 2.38
C ILE A 265 27.85 13.96 1.33
N SER A 266 27.57 15.19 0.89
CA SER A 266 28.43 15.88 -0.07
C SER A 266 29.51 16.72 0.60
N LYS A 267 29.24 17.27 1.79
CA LYS A 267 30.17 18.14 2.54
C LYS A 267 29.76 18.27 4.00
N ILE A 268 30.73 18.62 4.84
CA ILE A 268 30.53 19.02 6.24
C ILE A 268 30.96 20.48 6.34
N ARG A 269 30.04 21.36 6.75
CA ARG A 269 30.34 22.77 7.00
C ARG A 269 30.14 23.09 8.46
N TYR A 270 31.08 23.83 9.04
CA TYR A 270 31.05 24.24 10.44
C TYR A 270 31.45 25.70 10.58
N GLY A 271 31.12 26.30 11.72
CA GLY A 271 31.52 27.63 12.10
C GLY A 271 31.79 27.65 13.60
N LEU A 272 32.89 28.29 14.01
CA LEU A 272 33.26 28.45 15.41
C LEU A 272 32.95 29.89 15.81
N ASN A 273 32.04 30.09 16.76
CA ASN A 273 31.60 31.41 17.23
C ASN A 273 31.06 32.34 16.11
N VAL A 274 30.42 31.77 15.08
CA VAL A 274 29.79 32.51 13.97
C VAL A 274 28.39 31.96 13.68
N ASP A 275 27.48 32.82 13.22
CA ASP A 275 26.08 32.46 12.97
C ASP A 275 25.86 31.58 11.73
N LYS A 276 26.81 31.59 10.80
CA LYS A 276 26.76 30.82 9.56
C LYS A 276 28.05 30.03 9.40
N PRO A 277 27.99 28.72 9.08
CA PRO A 277 29.18 27.94 8.76
C PRO A 277 29.99 28.58 7.63
N ASP A 278 31.25 28.90 7.92
CA ASP A 278 32.21 29.56 7.05
C ASP A 278 33.41 28.66 6.70
N GLN A 279 33.54 27.53 7.39
CA GLN A 279 34.58 26.53 7.18
C GLN A 279 34.00 25.24 6.60
N GLU A 280 34.80 24.53 5.80
CA GLU A 280 34.48 23.22 5.26
C GLU A 280 35.47 22.19 5.78
N PHE A 281 34.97 21.08 6.31
CA PHE A 281 35.81 19.99 6.80
C PHE A 281 36.06 18.98 5.68
N ALA A 282 37.33 18.81 5.31
CA ALA A 282 37.74 17.87 4.28
C ALA A 282 37.75 16.43 4.83
N PHE A 283 37.20 15.49 4.05
CA PHE A 283 37.20 14.06 4.38
C PHE A 283 37.37 13.21 3.12
N PRO A 284 37.89 11.98 3.23
CA PRO A 284 38.05 11.10 2.08
C PRO A 284 36.69 10.64 1.52
N ALA A 285 36.58 10.59 0.20
CA ALA A 285 35.39 10.06 -0.49
C ALA A 285 35.11 8.59 -0.09
N PHE A 286 33.84 8.18 -0.18
CA PHE A 286 33.42 6.80 0.05
C PHE A 286 32.27 6.45 -0.89
N ASP A 287 32.58 5.80 -2.01
CA ASP A 287 31.61 5.53 -3.09
C ASP A 287 31.03 4.10 -3.02
N LYS A 288 31.12 3.45 -1.85
CA LYS A 288 30.60 2.10 -1.60
C LYS A 288 29.28 2.16 -0.82
N SER A 289 28.50 1.09 -0.88
CA SER A 289 27.32 0.94 -0.01
C SER A 289 27.70 0.61 1.43
N GLY A 290 26.84 1.00 2.38
CA GLY A 290 27.02 0.75 3.82
C GLY A 290 27.82 1.84 4.54
N ILE A 291 28.17 1.58 5.80
CA ILE A 291 28.93 2.51 6.63
C ILE A 291 30.42 2.49 6.30
N ALA A 292 31.05 3.64 6.44
CA ALA A 292 32.42 3.87 6.07
C ALA A 292 33.34 3.80 7.29
N GLU A 293 34.33 2.91 7.27
CA GLU A 293 35.36 2.87 8.31
C GLU A 293 36.14 4.19 8.34
N ILE A 294 36.54 4.63 9.54
CA ILE A 294 37.36 5.83 9.74
C ILE A 294 38.73 5.35 10.21
N PRO A 295 39.74 5.29 9.33
CA PRO A 295 41.08 4.82 9.70
C PRO A 295 41.71 5.75 10.76
N SER A 296 42.49 5.17 11.68
CA SER A 296 43.30 5.94 12.62
C SER A 296 44.25 6.88 11.87
N GLY A 297 44.30 8.16 12.27
CA GLY A 297 45.17 9.17 11.65
C GLY A 297 44.59 9.89 10.42
N SER A 298 43.33 9.63 10.05
CA SER A 298 42.65 10.25 8.90
C SER A 298 42.24 11.73 9.07
N GLY A 299 42.76 12.43 10.08
CA GLY A 299 42.39 13.83 10.35
C GLY A 299 40.94 14.00 10.79
N SER A 300 40.43 13.10 11.65
CA SER A 300 39.02 13.05 12.07
C SER A 300 38.57 14.17 13.02
N TYR A 301 39.46 15.12 13.32
CA TYR A 301 39.21 16.19 14.26
C TYR A 301 39.91 17.50 13.87
N ILE A 302 39.40 18.59 14.43
CA ILE A 302 39.94 19.94 14.31
C ILE A 302 40.39 20.39 15.69
N LYS A 303 41.56 21.04 15.76
CA LYS A 303 41.98 21.77 16.97
C LYS A 303 41.22 23.09 17.03
N VAL A 304 40.45 23.29 18.08
CA VAL A 304 39.69 24.53 18.30
C VAL A 304 40.62 25.55 18.94
N PRO A 305 40.79 26.75 18.34
CA PRO A 305 41.51 27.84 18.98
C PRO A 305 40.86 28.19 20.31
N LYS A 306 41.66 28.34 21.37
CA LYS A 306 41.20 28.87 22.65
C LYS A 306 40.98 30.38 22.58
#